data_AF-A0AA86J554-F1
#
_entry.id   AF-A0AA86J554-F1
#
_cell.length_a   1.000
_cell.length_b   1.000
_cell.length_c   1.000
_cell.angle_alpha   90.00
_cell.angle_beta   90.00
_cell.angle_gamma   90.00
#
_symmetry.space_group_name_H-M   'P 1'
#
loop_
_entity.id
_entity.type
_entity.pdbx_description
1 polymer ?
#
loop_
_entity_poly.entity_id
_entity_poly.type
_entity_poly.pdbx_seq_one_letter_code
_entity_poly.pdbx_strand_id
1 'polypeptide(L)'
;MLVNPFRAKAREACEVHGHQAESGNRMLIVMVLISLSLVVWHVWGTGTGGHLVSSDAAPVSFPVLLGSELWDLFFSDHGVMAELRDVLPYFIVGILIAGYLRTFKVAVKLQASLRKYGALSVFLASFVGIITPLCACGTVTTAISLLVAGIPLAPVMALMVTSPLLSPSTYLLTLNDLGPEWTVVRTISAFSMGIFAGLVTLALSKRPGFRKNEIFVEGGIVRGDFHDEDYPDERLRCNCRRKFGNRVAVRTGNKFLIFLAKSAEMVWVVGKYVIVGVVIGAVVERYLPKEWIYRFFGRTDPLNIVWVTLASVPMFLHQISASSIVYHIKGALGGTMDAGAALAFMIGGPVTAVPTMVLFWTFFKKRVFFLYMFACLSGTLLIAYAFRLLVFVPGVDVGNPLLRGVASLSGGTSAVVLKHDPNVRMVMDPAGKGTVATYTNAVDGRGGVVFDGTYGRFTAAMADRYDTGAYIGNIADWLEENSLSAASTRILVCRLGDGAGGAAVLLGEKVLAELAARGFTVKTVDRREVPRLTGGLLAEWGQVWLFCGDDGAAGLSDAEAKLLADHNARGGAALVVPLPSAGAADSRGVNLFASRYGVTFSGVADTGGEVRVSTASSVFNRASAWLGSVLKLVRKA
;
A
#
# COMPACT_ATOMS: atom_id res chain seq x y z
N MET A 1 -49.68 -15.86 55.66
CA MET A 1 -48.34 -16.08 55.10
C MET A 1 -48.48 -16.67 53.70
N LEU A 2 -48.55 -15.82 52.69
CA LEU A 2 -48.66 -16.23 51.28
C LEU A 2 -47.26 -16.59 50.77
N VAL A 3 -47.05 -17.88 50.49
CA VAL A 3 -45.83 -18.40 49.87
C VAL A 3 -45.87 -18.06 48.39
N ASN A 4 -44.94 -17.21 47.96
CA ASN A 4 -44.80 -16.74 46.59
C ASN A 4 -44.36 -17.90 45.66
N PRO A 5 -45.20 -18.34 44.69
CA PRO A 5 -44.90 -19.47 43.81
C PRO A 5 -43.87 -19.14 42.71
N PHE A 6 -43.40 -17.89 42.64
CA PHE A 6 -42.40 -17.44 41.67
C PHE A 6 -40.95 -17.43 42.19
N ARG A 7 -40.67 -18.09 43.32
CA ARG A 7 -39.27 -18.36 43.70
C ARG A 7 -38.74 -19.51 42.84
N ALA A 8 -38.42 -19.18 41.58
CA ALA A 8 -37.59 -20.01 40.74
C ALA A 8 -36.37 -20.43 41.56
N LYS A 9 -36.22 -21.75 41.73
CA LYS A 9 -35.08 -22.44 42.34
C LYS A 9 -33.82 -21.63 42.05
N ALA A 10 -33.20 -21.09 43.10
CA ALA A 10 -31.96 -20.33 42.99
C ALA A 10 -30.99 -21.19 42.17
N ARG A 11 -30.81 -20.84 40.89
CA ARG A 11 -29.88 -21.52 40.00
C ARG A 11 -28.52 -21.25 40.58
N GLU A 12 -27.89 -22.25 41.17
CA GLU A 12 -26.49 -22.21 41.60
C GLU A 12 -25.69 -21.48 40.51
N ALA A 13 -25.26 -20.27 40.86
CA ALA A 13 -24.44 -19.47 39.99
C ALA A 13 -23.09 -20.17 39.96
N CYS A 14 -22.79 -20.83 38.84
CA CYS A 14 -21.45 -21.35 38.60
C CYS A 14 -20.47 -20.18 38.79
N GLU A 15 -19.59 -20.25 39.79
CA GLU A 15 -18.58 -19.22 40.13
C GLU A 15 -17.70 -18.84 38.92
N VAL A 16 -17.69 -19.70 37.90
CA VAL A 16 -16.98 -19.51 36.63
C VAL A 16 -17.66 -18.49 35.71
N HIS A 17 -18.99 -18.30 35.80
CA HIS A 17 -19.79 -17.47 34.89
C HIS A 17 -20.30 -16.14 35.50
N GLY A 18 -20.08 -15.90 36.79
CA GLY A 18 -20.54 -14.70 37.49
C GLY A 18 -19.46 -13.61 37.56
N HIS A 19 -19.42 -12.71 36.58
CA HIS A 19 -18.96 -11.29 36.65
C HIS A 19 -18.48 -10.72 35.29
N GLN A 20 -18.29 -11.56 34.27
CA GLN A 20 -17.57 -11.17 33.03
C GLN A 20 -18.31 -10.21 32.07
N ALA A 21 -19.59 -9.92 32.27
CA ALA A 21 -20.37 -9.13 31.30
C ALA A 21 -20.29 -7.61 31.49
N GLU A 22 -19.84 -7.09 32.65
CA GLU A 22 -19.98 -5.66 32.96
C GLU A 22 -18.80 -4.80 32.49
N SER A 23 -17.55 -5.24 32.62
CA SER A 23 -16.38 -4.40 32.30
C SER A 23 -16.17 -4.20 30.80
N GLY A 24 -16.31 -5.27 30.00
CA GLY A 24 -16.21 -5.20 28.53
C GLY A 24 -17.35 -4.39 27.90
N ASN A 25 -18.57 -4.51 28.43
CA ASN A 25 -19.70 -3.71 27.96
C ASN A 25 -19.53 -2.22 28.32
N ARG A 26 -18.98 -1.89 29.49
CA ARG A 26 -18.70 -0.49 29.88
C ARG A 26 -17.72 0.20 28.92
N MET A 27 -16.61 -0.45 28.60
CA MET A 27 -15.61 0.13 27.68
C MET A 27 -16.16 0.31 26.27
N LEU A 28 -16.98 -0.65 25.82
CA LEU A 28 -17.65 -0.60 24.51
C LEU A 28 -18.67 0.53 24.43
N ILE A 29 -19.45 0.76 25.49
CA ILE A 29 -20.36 1.90 25.60
C ILE A 29 -19.58 3.23 25.56
N VAL A 30 -18.46 3.34 26.29
CA VAL A 30 -17.63 4.55 26.28
C VAL A 30 -17.12 4.86 24.87
N MET A 31 -16.68 3.87 24.10
CA MET A 31 -16.21 4.09 22.73
C MET A 31 -17.33 4.49 21.77
N VAL A 32 -18.51 3.88 21.88
CA VAL A 32 -19.69 4.26 21.10
C VAL A 32 -20.08 5.70 21.43
N LEU A 33 -20.05 6.10 22.70
CA LEU A 33 -20.31 7.47 23.14
C LEU A 33 -19.26 8.46 22.61
N ILE A 34 -17.97 8.12 22.62
CA ILE A 34 -16.91 8.96 22.05
C ILE A 34 -17.12 9.13 20.53
N SER A 35 -17.45 8.05 19.83
CA SER A 35 -17.69 8.09 18.38
C SER A 35 -18.92 8.93 18.04
N LEU A 36 -20.03 8.76 18.77
CA LEU A 36 -21.22 9.60 18.65
C LEU A 36 -20.92 11.07 18.98
N SER A 37 -20.08 11.33 19.99
CA SER A 37 -19.68 12.69 20.36
C SER A 37 -18.85 13.37 19.27
N LEU A 38 -17.98 12.63 18.58
CA LEU A 38 -17.21 13.11 17.43
C LEU A 38 -18.11 13.45 16.24
N VAL A 39 -19.12 12.60 15.95
CA VAL A 39 -20.12 12.86 14.89
C VAL A 39 -20.90 14.12 15.22
N VAL A 40 -21.42 14.24 16.45
CA VAL A 40 -22.15 15.43 16.91
C VAL A 40 -21.26 16.69 16.85
N TRP A 41 -20.00 16.59 17.27
CA TRP A 41 -19.03 17.69 17.19
C TRP A 41 -18.77 18.13 15.75
N HIS A 42 -18.57 17.18 14.82
CA HIS A 42 -18.34 17.50 13.41
C HIS A 42 -19.57 18.15 12.77
N VAL A 43 -20.75 17.56 12.94
CA VAL A 43 -22.00 18.13 12.39
C VAL A 43 -22.29 19.52 12.95
N TRP A 44 -21.94 19.78 14.21
CA TRP A 44 -22.07 21.10 14.82
C TRP A 44 -21.00 22.10 14.32
N GLY A 45 -19.76 21.65 14.13
CA GLY A 45 -18.63 22.54 13.78
C GLY A 45 -18.48 22.88 12.30
N THR A 46 -18.72 21.92 11.39
CA THR A 46 -18.41 22.06 9.96
C THR A 46 -19.60 21.89 9.01
N GLY A 47 -20.79 21.53 9.52
CA GLY A 47 -21.97 21.24 8.70
C GLY A 47 -21.92 19.83 8.07
N THR A 48 -22.83 19.54 7.11
CA THR A 48 -22.80 18.26 6.36
C THR A 48 -21.59 18.19 5.43
N GLY A 49 -20.96 17.03 5.36
CA GLY A 49 -19.90 16.68 4.42
C GLY A 49 -20.46 16.53 3.02
N GLY A 50 -20.76 17.66 2.38
CA GLY A 50 -20.78 17.82 0.93
C GLY A 50 -21.74 16.93 0.14
N HIS A 51 -23.06 17.07 0.31
CA HIS A 51 -24.03 16.74 -0.74
C HIS A 51 -25.35 17.56 -0.68
N LEU A 52 -25.59 18.36 0.36
CA LEU A 52 -26.88 19.06 0.57
C LEU A 52 -26.77 20.58 0.81
N VAL A 53 -25.72 21.24 0.30
CA VAL A 53 -25.70 22.70 0.25
C VAL A 53 -25.59 23.15 -1.21
N SER A 54 -26.68 22.95 -1.95
CA SER A 54 -27.05 23.93 -2.97
C SER A 54 -27.30 25.25 -2.24
N SER A 55 -26.64 26.31 -2.69
CA SER A 55 -26.52 27.62 -2.05
C SER A 55 -27.83 28.42 -1.87
N ASP A 56 -29.00 27.79 -2.04
CA ASP A 56 -30.32 28.44 -2.05
C ASP A 56 -31.39 27.77 -1.15
N ALA A 57 -31.03 26.83 -0.27
CA ALA A 57 -32.01 26.17 0.61
C ALA A 57 -32.03 26.76 2.05
N ALA A 58 -33.24 26.96 2.58
CA ALA A 58 -33.55 27.49 3.91
C ALA A 58 -32.76 26.81 5.05
N PRO A 59 -32.51 27.47 6.20
CA PRO A 59 -31.74 26.91 7.30
C PRO A 59 -32.39 25.63 7.83
N VAL A 60 -31.79 24.49 7.48
CA VAL A 60 -32.25 23.18 7.90
C VAL A 60 -31.92 23.01 9.39
N SER A 61 -32.88 22.53 10.19
CA SER A 61 -32.66 22.34 11.63
C SER A 61 -31.59 21.27 11.91
N PHE A 62 -30.76 21.48 12.93
CA PHE A 62 -29.69 20.56 13.35
C PHE A 62 -30.08 19.06 13.41
N PRO A 63 -31.27 18.66 13.92
CA PRO A 63 -31.67 17.25 13.95
C PRO A 63 -31.80 16.60 12.56
N VAL A 64 -32.17 17.39 11.55
CA VAL A 64 -32.32 16.93 10.17
C VAL A 64 -30.94 16.79 9.50
N LEU A 65 -30.02 17.73 9.74
CA LEU A 65 -28.62 17.62 9.29
C LEU A 65 -27.91 16.41 9.93
N LEU A 66 -28.09 16.21 11.23
CA LEU A 66 -27.54 15.05 11.94
C LEU A 66 -28.16 13.75 11.41
N GLY A 67 -29.47 13.76 11.11
CA GLY A 67 -30.19 12.64 10.53
C GLY A 67 -29.68 12.27 9.13
N SER A 68 -29.45 13.24 8.24
CA SER A 68 -28.89 12.99 6.91
C SER A 68 -27.45 12.51 6.96
N GLU A 69 -26.60 13.07 7.84
CA GLU A 69 -25.24 12.59 8.03
C GLU A 69 -25.17 11.16 8.57
N LEU A 70 -26.03 10.83 9.53
CA LEU A 70 -26.14 9.45 10.01
C LEU A 70 -26.66 8.52 8.92
N TRP A 71 -27.64 8.95 8.13
CA TRP A 71 -28.15 8.15 7.02
C TRP A 71 -27.05 7.85 6.00
N ASP A 72 -26.29 8.87 5.59
CA ASP A 72 -25.17 8.70 4.67
C ASP A 72 -24.05 7.87 5.29
N LEU A 73 -23.71 8.08 6.56
CA LEU A 73 -22.70 7.27 7.26
C LEU A 73 -23.07 5.78 7.24
N PHE A 74 -24.34 5.42 7.39
CA PHE A 74 -24.77 4.03 7.40
C PHE A 74 -24.99 3.44 6.02
N PHE A 75 -25.58 4.19 5.09
CA PHE A 75 -26.14 3.68 3.83
C PHE A 75 -25.47 4.19 2.56
N SER A 76 -24.46 5.07 2.64
CA SER A 76 -23.68 5.46 1.44
C SER A 76 -22.85 4.29 0.89
N ASP A 77 -22.35 4.45 -0.34
CA ASP A 77 -21.47 3.49 -1.01
C ASP A 77 -20.15 3.22 -0.25
N HIS A 78 -19.78 4.11 0.67
CA HIS A 78 -18.63 3.98 1.58
C HIS A 78 -19.04 4.01 3.06
N GLY A 79 -20.31 3.70 3.35
CA GLY A 79 -20.86 3.69 4.70
C GLY A 79 -20.69 2.35 5.42
N VAL A 80 -21.18 2.29 6.65
CA VAL A 80 -21.15 1.09 7.52
C VAL A 80 -21.69 -0.17 6.82
N MET A 81 -22.76 -0.04 6.02
CA MET A 81 -23.35 -1.19 5.32
C MET A 81 -22.49 -1.72 4.18
N ALA A 82 -21.74 -0.85 3.48
CA ALA A 82 -20.82 -1.25 2.44
C ALA A 82 -19.64 -2.02 3.05
N GLU A 83 -18.99 -1.45 4.07
CA GLU A 83 -17.93 -2.13 4.81
C GLU A 83 -18.40 -3.46 5.41
N LEU A 84 -19.61 -3.49 5.98
CA LEU A 84 -20.16 -4.71 6.56
C LEU A 84 -20.36 -5.78 5.47
N ARG A 85 -20.86 -5.41 4.29
CA ARG A 85 -21.04 -6.33 3.15
C ARG A 85 -19.70 -6.91 2.71
N ASP A 86 -18.64 -6.10 2.71
CA ASP A 86 -17.29 -6.53 2.33
C ASP A 86 -16.66 -7.44 3.38
N VAL A 87 -16.86 -7.16 4.67
CA VAL A 87 -16.31 -7.95 5.79
C VAL A 87 -17.10 -9.26 6.03
N LEU A 88 -18.40 -9.26 5.76
CA LEU A 88 -19.32 -10.38 6.03
C LEU A 88 -18.86 -11.74 5.46
N PRO A 89 -18.46 -11.88 4.18
CA PRO A 89 -18.03 -13.17 3.66
C PRO A 89 -16.80 -13.73 4.39
N TYR A 90 -15.80 -12.89 4.66
CA TYR A 90 -14.60 -13.27 5.41
C TYR A 90 -14.93 -13.65 6.86
N PHE A 91 -15.84 -12.90 7.48
CA PHE A 91 -16.33 -13.17 8.83
C PHE A 91 -17.05 -14.53 8.92
N ILE A 92 -17.91 -14.85 7.96
CA ILE A 92 -18.59 -16.16 7.89
C ILE A 92 -17.57 -17.28 7.75
N VAL A 93 -16.62 -17.16 6.82
CA VAL A 93 -15.55 -18.17 6.64
C VAL A 93 -14.74 -18.34 7.92
N GLY A 94 -14.35 -17.24 8.58
CA GLY A 94 -13.63 -17.28 9.85
C GLY A 94 -14.40 -17.98 10.97
N ILE A 95 -15.71 -17.74 11.07
CA ILE A 95 -16.58 -18.41 12.04
C ILE A 95 -16.70 -19.90 11.76
N LEU A 96 -16.87 -20.28 10.50
CA LEU A 96 -16.94 -21.69 10.10
C LEU A 96 -15.61 -22.37 10.42
N ILE A 97 -14.47 -21.77 10.09
CA ILE A 97 -13.15 -22.33 10.45
C ILE A 97 -13.03 -22.46 11.98
N ALA A 98 -13.41 -21.45 12.75
CA ALA A 98 -13.37 -21.50 14.20
C ALA A 98 -14.27 -22.62 14.78
N GLY A 99 -15.48 -22.79 14.26
CA GLY A 99 -16.39 -23.87 14.62
C GLY A 99 -15.84 -25.24 14.25
N TYR A 100 -15.16 -25.36 13.11
CA TYR A 100 -14.50 -26.59 12.65
C TYR A 100 -13.35 -26.96 13.59
N LEU A 101 -12.43 -26.02 13.86
CA LEU A 101 -11.30 -26.21 14.76
C LEU A 101 -11.76 -26.65 16.17
N ARG A 102 -12.87 -26.08 16.65
CA ARG A 102 -13.48 -26.43 17.95
C ARG A 102 -14.24 -27.75 17.95
N THR A 103 -14.74 -28.21 16.81
CA THR A 103 -15.44 -29.50 16.69
C THR A 103 -14.46 -30.65 16.59
N PHE A 104 -13.39 -30.48 15.79
CA PHE A 104 -12.41 -31.52 15.51
C PHE A 104 -11.19 -31.52 16.44
N LYS A 105 -11.19 -30.66 17.47
CA LYS A 105 -10.10 -30.49 18.45
C LYS A 105 -8.73 -30.27 17.79
N VAL A 106 -8.72 -29.66 16.60
CA VAL A 106 -7.48 -29.46 15.81
C VAL A 106 -6.49 -28.60 16.59
N ALA A 107 -6.99 -27.65 17.38
CA ALA A 107 -6.16 -26.79 18.23
C ALA A 107 -5.32 -27.57 19.25
N VAL A 108 -5.82 -28.69 19.78
CA VAL A 108 -5.07 -29.56 20.72
C VAL A 108 -3.97 -30.32 19.99
N LYS A 109 -4.25 -30.84 18.79
CA LYS A 109 -3.24 -31.50 17.93
C LYS A 109 -2.16 -30.51 17.46
N LEU A 110 -2.58 -29.29 17.11
CA LEU A 110 -1.69 -28.22 16.67
C LEU A 110 -0.81 -27.72 17.83
N GLN A 111 -1.36 -27.67 19.06
CA GLN A 111 -0.59 -27.36 20.26
C GLN A 111 0.55 -28.37 20.48
N ALA A 112 0.27 -29.68 20.37
CA ALA A 112 1.30 -30.71 20.56
C ALA A 112 2.44 -30.60 19.53
N SER A 113 2.10 -30.30 18.28
CA SER A 113 3.09 -30.13 17.21
C SER A 113 3.90 -28.84 17.38
N LEU A 114 3.26 -27.68 17.54
CA LEU A 114 3.93 -26.38 17.59
C LEU A 114 4.84 -26.20 18.80
N ARG A 115 4.54 -26.86 19.94
CA ARG A 115 5.37 -26.79 21.15
C ARG A 115 6.78 -27.38 20.95
N LYS A 116 6.93 -28.30 19.99
CA LYS A 116 8.20 -28.98 19.68
C LYS A 116 9.18 -28.08 18.91
N TYR A 117 8.69 -27.05 18.24
CA TYR A 117 9.44 -26.34 17.19
C TYR A 117 9.97 -24.95 17.58
N GLY A 118 9.75 -24.46 18.81
CA GLY A 118 10.38 -23.24 19.32
C GLY A 118 10.26 -22.05 18.35
N ALA A 119 11.39 -21.52 17.86
CA ALA A 119 11.43 -20.42 16.90
C ALA A 119 10.81 -20.77 15.53
N LEU A 120 10.90 -22.01 15.06
CA LEU A 120 10.28 -22.42 13.78
C LEU A 120 8.75 -22.28 13.81
N SER A 121 8.13 -22.38 14.99
CA SER A 121 6.69 -22.11 15.13
C SER A 121 6.32 -20.67 14.77
N VAL A 122 7.21 -19.69 14.99
CA VAL A 122 7.00 -18.28 14.64
C VAL A 122 7.01 -18.08 13.13
N PHE A 123 7.96 -18.71 12.43
CA PHE A 123 8.02 -18.66 10.96
C PHE A 123 6.77 -19.29 10.34
N LEU A 124 6.36 -20.47 10.81
CA LEU A 124 5.17 -21.16 10.30
C LEU A 124 3.90 -20.35 10.58
N ALA A 125 3.78 -19.75 11.77
CA ALA A 125 2.62 -18.93 12.11
C ALA A 125 2.54 -17.63 11.30
N SER A 126 3.68 -16.99 11.01
CA SER A 126 3.74 -15.82 10.12
C SER A 126 3.29 -16.18 8.71
N PHE A 127 3.72 -17.33 8.20
CA PHE A 127 3.34 -17.80 6.86
C PHE A 127 1.84 -18.12 6.78
N VAL A 128 1.30 -18.80 7.80
CA VAL A 128 -0.14 -19.02 7.93
C VAL A 128 -0.89 -17.69 7.96
N GLY A 129 -0.36 -16.68 8.65
CA GLY A 129 -0.94 -15.33 8.69
C GLY A 129 -1.15 -14.70 7.32
N ILE A 130 -0.18 -14.81 6.42
CA ILE A 130 -0.27 -14.26 5.04
C ILE A 130 -1.43 -14.87 4.25
N ILE A 131 -1.62 -16.19 4.40
CA ILE A 131 -2.63 -16.94 3.64
C ILE A 131 -4.01 -16.77 4.27
N THR A 132 -4.07 -16.36 5.53
CA THR A 132 -5.30 -16.36 6.31
C THR A 132 -6.18 -15.16 5.92
N PRO A 133 -7.40 -15.37 5.39
CA PRO A 133 -8.28 -14.29 4.96
C PRO A 133 -9.05 -13.70 6.15
N LEU A 134 -8.40 -13.52 7.30
CA LEU A 134 -9.01 -12.93 8.49
C LEU A 134 -8.73 -11.43 8.53
N CYS A 135 -9.78 -10.64 8.77
CA CYS A 135 -9.62 -9.25 9.16
C CYS A 135 -8.99 -9.17 10.57
N ALA A 136 -8.45 -8.02 10.94
CA ALA A 136 -7.80 -7.80 12.23
C ALA A 136 -8.64 -8.29 13.43
N CYS A 137 -9.96 -8.07 13.41
CA CYS A 137 -10.89 -8.56 14.43
C CYS A 137 -10.99 -10.10 14.48
N GLY A 138 -11.02 -10.76 13.32
CA GLY A 138 -11.05 -12.22 13.22
C GLY A 138 -9.75 -12.87 13.68
N THR A 139 -8.61 -12.24 13.39
CA THR A 139 -7.30 -12.75 13.78
C THR A 139 -7.12 -12.74 15.29
N VAL A 140 -7.58 -11.70 15.99
CA VAL A 140 -7.45 -11.64 17.46
C VAL A 140 -8.31 -12.68 18.16
N THR A 141 -9.54 -12.92 17.70
CA THR A 141 -10.39 -13.96 18.30
C THR A 141 -9.85 -15.37 18.06
N THR A 142 -9.24 -15.58 16.89
CA THR A 142 -8.52 -16.82 16.56
C THR A 142 -7.31 -16.97 17.48
N ALA A 143 -6.51 -15.92 17.64
CA ALA A 143 -5.36 -15.90 18.52
C ALA A 143 -5.68 -16.22 19.98
N ILE A 144 -6.74 -15.62 20.53
CA ILE A 144 -7.23 -15.95 21.87
C ILE A 144 -7.59 -17.43 21.96
N SER A 145 -8.32 -17.96 20.97
CA SER A 145 -8.69 -19.38 20.93
C SER A 145 -7.45 -20.30 20.90
N LEU A 146 -6.41 -19.92 20.15
CA LEU A 146 -5.14 -20.65 20.07
C LEU A 146 -4.36 -20.61 21.40
N LEU A 147 -4.34 -19.47 22.09
CA LEU A 147 -3.66 -19.33 23.38
C LEU A 147 -4.36 -20.10 24.49
N VAL A 148 -5.70 -20.11 24.49
CA VAL A 148 -6.50 -20.90 25.42
C VAL A 148 -6.33 -22.39 25.13
N ALA A 149 -6.26 -22.79 23.85
CA ALA A 149 -5.84 -24.13 23.43
C ALA A 149 -4.38 -24.43 23.78
N GLY A 150 -3.63 -23.46 24.30
CA GLY A 150 -2.33 -23.64 24.91
C GLY A 150 -1.14 -23.56 23.98
N ILE A 151 -1.32 -22.99 22.80
CA ILE A 151 -0.24 -22.61 21.89
C ILE A 151 0.60 -21.50 22.56
N PRO A 152 1.94 -21.49 22.42
CA PRO A 152 2.78 -20.45 23.01
C PRO A 152 2.45 -19.05 22.49
N LEU A 153 2.69 -18.02 23.30
CA LEU A 153 2.39 -16.62 22.94
C LEU A 153 3.11 -16.15 21.67
N ALA A 154 4.37 -16.56 21.48
CA ALA A 154 5.20 -16.14 20.36
C ALA A 154 4.62 -16.42 18.96
N PRO A 155 4.30 -17.67 18.57
CA PRO A 155 3.67 -17.95 17.29
C PRO A 155 2.29 -17.31 17.14
N VAL A 156 1.55 -17.15 18.25
CA VAL A 156 0.26 -16.44 18.18
C VAL A 156 0.45 -14.97 17.86
N MET A 157 1.42 -14.29 18.50
CA MET A 157 1.75 -12.90 18.20
C MET A 157 2.21 -12.72 16.75
N ALA A 158 2.98 -13.66 16.22
CA ALA A 158 3.41 -13.66 14.82
C ALA A 158 2.21 -13.72 13.86
N LEU A 159 1.30 -14.68 14.08
CA LEU A 159 0.05 -14.80 13.32
C LEU A 159 -0.81 -13.54 13.41
N MET A 160 -0.92 -12.97 14.61
CA MET A 160 -1.71 -11.77 14.90
C MET A 160 -1.22 -10.53 14.19
N VAL A 161 0.09 -10.38 14.03
CA VAL A 161 0.70 -9.22 13.38
C VAL A 161 0.69 -9.37 11.86
N THR A 162 0.93 -10.57 11.32
CA THR A 162 1.01 -10.76 9.87
C THR A 162 -0.36 -10.75 9.17
N SER A 163 -1.38 -11.36 9.76
CA SER A 163 -2.70 -11.46 9.12
C SER A 163 -3.41 -10.12 8.83
N PRO A 164 -3.33 -9.07 9.67
CA PRO A 164 -3.89 -7.76 9.31
C PRO A 164 -2.98 -6.93 8.39
N LEU A 165 -1.78 -7.41 8.02
CA LEU A 165 -0.89 -6.70 7.09
C LEU A 165 -1.08 -7.14 5.65
N LEU A 166 -1.36 -8.44 5.46
CA LEU A 166 -1.49 -9.05 4.16
C LEU A 166 -2.52 -10.18 4.18
N SER A 167 -3.33 -10.19 3.12
CA SER A 167 -4.30 -11.22 2.78
C SER A 167 -4.28 -11.46 1.27
N PRO A 168 -4.86 -12.56 0.75
CA PRO A 168 -4.97 -12.78 -0.69
C PRO A 168 -5.66 -11.62 -1.43
N SER A 169 -6.67 -11.01 -0.80
CA SER A 169 -7.39 -9.85 -1.36
C SER A 169 -6.52 -8.60 -1.42
N THR A 170 -5.85 -8.22 -0.32
CA THR A 170 -4.98 -7.04 -0.30
C THR A 170 -3.73 -7.21 -1.15
N TYR A 171 -3.25 -8.44 -1.30
CA TYR A 171 -2.18 -8.77 -2.22
C TYR A 171 -2.56 -8.43 -3.67
N LEU A 172 -3.75 -8.88 -4.12
CA LEU A 172 -4.26 -8.59 -5.46
C LEU A 172 -4.54 -7.10 -5.69
N LEU A 173 -5.09 -6.41 -4.68
CA LEU A 173 -5.32 -4.97 -4.76
C LEU A 173 -4.00 -4.18 -4.83
N THR A 174 -3.03 -4.50 -3.98
CA THR A 174 -1.70 -3.87 -4.03
C THR A 174 -1.04 -4.09 -5.39
N LEU A 175 -1.22 -5.28 -5.99
CA LEU A 175 -0.68 -5.62 -7.30
C LEU A 175 -1.30 -4.77 -8.42
N ASN A 176 -2.61 -4.52 -8.36
CA ASN A 176 -3.31 -3.71 -9.34
C ASN A 176 -3.04 -2.22 -9.16
N ASP A 177 -3.02 -1.73 -7.92
CA ASP A 177 -2.92 -0.30 -7.63
C ASP A 177 -1.46 0.18 -7.68
N LEU A 178 -0.54 -0.52 -7.01
CA LEU A 178 0.85 -0.08 -6.80
C LEU A 178 1.87 -0.84 -7.64
N GLY A 179 1.46 -1.94 -8.27
CA GLY A 179 2.31 -2.78 -9.12
C GLY A 179 3.06 -3.89 -8.37
N PRO A 180 3.70 -4.81 -9.12
CA PRO A 180 4.30 -6.02 -8.55
C PRO A 180 5.45 -5.76 -7.58
N GLU A 181 6.20 -4.68 -7.78
CA GLU A 181 7.32 -4.31 -6.92
C GLU A 181 6.84 -3.99 -5.50
N TRP A 182 5.84 -3.12 -5.37
CA TRP A 182 5.25 -2.76 -4.09
C TRP A 182 4.57 -3.95 -3.41
N THR A 183 3.95 -4.85 -4.18
CA THR A 183 3.35 -6.08 -3.65
C THR A 183 4.39 -7.00 -3.02
N VAL A 184 5.54 -7.19 -3.67
CA VAL A 184 6.64 -8.00 -3.11
C VAL A 184 7.21 -7.34 -1.86
N VAL A 185 7.46 -6.03 -1.90
CA VAL A 185 7.96 -5.26 -0.75
C VAL A 185 7.01 -5.40 0.44
N ARG A 186 5.70 -5.21 0.24
CA ARG A 186 4.68 -5.37 1.28
C ARG A 186 4.65 -6.80 1.82
N THR A 187 4.77 -7.81 0.95
CA THR A 187 4.72 -9.22 1.35
C THR A 187 5.89 -9.62 2.22
N ILE A 188 7.11 -9.25 1.81
CA ILE A 188 8.32 -9.50 2.59
C ILE A 188 8.22 -8.74 3.91
N SER A 189 7.79 -7.48 3.89
CA SER A 189 7.62 -6.67 5.08
C SER A 189 6.62 -7.28 6.07
N ALA A 190 5.45 -7.71 5.62
CA ALA A 190 4.44 -8.34 6.45
C ALA A 190 4.94 -9.65 7.10
N PHE A 191 5.70 -10.45 6.34
CA PHE A 191 6.31 -11.67 6.84
C PHE A 191 7.40 -11.40 7.88
N SER A 192 8.33 -10.49 7.56
CA SER A 192 9.40 -10.06 8.46
C SER A 192 8.86 -9.44 9.74
N MET A 193 7.75 -8.70 9.65
CA MET A 193 7.08 -8.10 10.80
C MET A 193 6.50 -9.13 11.77
N GLY A 194 5.86 -10.17 11.24
CA GLY A 194 5.38 -11.31 12.03
C GLY A 194 6.50 -12.06 12.72
N ILE A 195 7.58 -12.34 11.99
CA ILE A 195 8.77 -13.00 12.53
C ILE A 195 9.36 -12.14 13.65
N PHE A 196 9.55 -10.84 13.41
CA PHE A 196 10.08 -9.91 14.39
C PHE A 196 9.22 -9.89 15.66
N ALA A 197 7.91 -9.68 15.54
CA ALA A 197 7.00 -9.64 16.68
C ALA A 197 6.99 -10.98 17.46
N GLY A 198 6.99 -12.11 16.75
CA GLY A 198 7.05 -13.44 17.35
C GLY A 198 8.37 -13.73 18.05
N LEU A 199 9.51 -13.35 17.48
CA LEU A 199 10.84 -13.54 18.08
C LEU A 199 11.06 -12.64 19.29
N VAL A 200 10.64 -11.37 19.22
CA VAL A 200 10.65 -10.46 20.38
C VAL A 200 9.82 -11.05 21.52
N THR A 201 8.62 -11.55 21.19
CA THR A 201 7.76 -12.23 22.16
C THR A 201 8.41 -13.50 22.71
N LEU A 202 9.08 -14.30 21.87
CA LEU A 202 9.77 -15.53 22.29
C LEU A 202 10.91 -15.22 23.26
N ALA A 203 11.70 -14.18 22.99
CA ALA A 203 12.78 -13.74 23.87
C ALA A 203 12.24 -13.30 25.24
N LEU A 204 11.09 -12.61 25.27
CA LEU A 204 10.45 -12.14 26.50
C LEU A 204 9.64 -13.22 27.23
N SER A 205 9.23 -14.28 26.54
CA SER A 205 8.40 -15.35 27.13
C SER A 205 9.04 -16.07 28.33
N LYS A 206 10.37 -16.00 28.46
CA LYS A 206 11.13 -16.58 29.58
C LYS A 206 11.13 -15.69 30.83
N ARG A 207 10.80 -14.40 30.70
CA ARG A 207 10.77 -13.46 31.83
C ARG A 207 9.51 -13.62 32.69
N PRO A 208 9.59 -13.35 34.01
CA PRO A 208 8.41 -13.29 34.86
C PRO A 208 7.44 -12.21 34.35
N GLY A 209 6.14 -12.51 34.31
CA GLY A 209 5.09 -11.64 33.76
C GLY A 209 4.60 -12.02 32.35
N PHE A 210 5.35 -12.82 31.59
CA PHE A 210 4.97 -13.26 30.23
C PHE A 210 4.71 -14.77 30.13
N ARG A 211 4.64 -15.46 31.27
CA ARG A 211 4.26 -16.87 31.35
C ARG A 211 2.76 -17.04 31.12
N LYS A 212 2.36 -18.19 30.56
CA LYS A 212 0.97 -18.49 30.13
C LYS A 212 -0.12 -18.14 31.16
N ASN A 213 0.17 -18.26 32.45
CA ASN A 213 -0.80 -18.03 33.52
C ASN A 213 -0.90 -16.56 33.97
N GLU A 214 -0.01 -15.69 33.45
CA GLU A 214 0.14 -14.30 33.89
C GLU A 214 -0.22 -13.28 32.80
N ILE A 215 -0.43 -13.74 31.55
CA ILE A 215 -0.65 -12.86 30.39
C ILE A 215 -2.08 -12.32 30.25
N PHE A 216 -3.05 -13.02 30.80
CA PHE A 216 -4.45 -12.64 30.69
C PHE A 216 -4.90 -11.82 31.91
N VAL A 217 -5.82 -10.88 31.69
CA VAL A 217 -6.50 -10.19 32.81
C VAL A 217 -7.30 -11.23 33.60
N GLU A 218 -7.42 -11.06 34.92
CA GLU A 218 -8.34 -11.85 35.73
C GLU A 218 -9.76 -11.66 35.18
N GLY A 219 -10.34 -12.73 34.64
CA GLY A 219 -11.62 -12.68 33.93
C GLY A 219 -11.56 -12.20 32.46
N GLY A 220 -10.39 -11.86 31.93
CA GLY A 220 -10.17 -11.60 30.49
C GLY A 220 -10.07 -12.87 29.66
N ILE A 221 -9.61 -13.98 30.26
CA ILE A 221 -9.86 -15.31 29.71
C ILE A 221 -11.37 -15.54 29.80
N VAL A 222 -12.05 -15.81 28.68
CA VAL A 222 -13.31 -16.55 28.75
C VAL A 222 -12.94 -17.88 29.41
N ARG A 223 -13.13 -18.01 30.73
CA ARG A 223 -13.03 -19.31 31.41
C ARG A 223 -13.96 -20.22 30.64
N GLY A 224 -13.38 -21.22 30.01
CA GLY A 224 -13.92 -21.70 28.76
C GLY A 224 -15.32 -22.27 28.84
N ASP A 225 -15.95 -22.32 27.67
CA ASP A 225 -16.74 -23.50 27.32
C ASP A 225 -15.78 -24.61 26.93
N PHE A 226 -15.52 -25.56 27.82
CA PHE A 226 -14.79 -26.76 27.42
C PHE A 226 -15.39 -27.99 28.07
N HIS A 227 -16.40 -28.56 27.41
CA HIS A 227 -16.83 -29.95 27.61
C HIS A 227 -15.88 -30.89 26.88
N ASP A 228 -14.60 -30.74 27.15
CA ASP A 228 -13.57 -31.52 26.50
C ASP A 228 -12.53 -31.90 27.56
N GLU A 229 -12.60 -33.14 28.05
CA GLU A 229 -11.70 -33.64 29.09
C GLU A 229 -10.24 -33.61 28.65
N ASP A 230 -9.99 -33.51 27.34
CA ASP A 230 -8.67 -33.51 26.71
C ASP A 230 -7.90 -32.18 26.86
N TYR A 231 -8.46 -31.15 27.50
CA TYR A 231 -7.70 -29.93 27.78
C TYR A 231 -6.55 -30.21 28.76
N PRO A 232 -5.33 -29.72 28.48
CA PRO A 232 -4.16 -29.94 29.32
C PRO A 232 -4.15 -29.11 30.61
N ASP A 233 -5.08 -28.16 30.80
CA ASP A 233 -5.16 -27.31 31.99
C ASP A 233 -6.48 -27.55 32.73
N GLU A 234 -6.38 -27.97 33.99
CA GLU A 234 -7.52 -28.31 34.86
C GLU A 234 -8.42 -27.11 35.17
N ARG A 235 -7.87 -25.88 35.21
CA ARG A 235 -8.63 -24.65 35.49
C ARG A 235 -9.60 -24.26 34.38
N LEU A 236 -9.46 -24.90 33.21
CA LEU A 236 -10.30 -24.68 32.03
C LEU A 236 -11.41 -25.73 31.89
N ARG A 237 -11.49 -26.74 32.77
CA ARG A 237 -12.52 -27.80 32.75
C ARG A 237 -13.75 -27.35 33.56
N CYS A 238 -14.96 -27.43 32.99
CA CYS A 238 -16.21 -27.12 33.69
C CYS A 238 -17.40 -27.95 33.18
N ASN A 239 -18.23 -28.48 34.10
CA ASN A 239 -19.30 -29.44 33.79
C ASN A 239 -20.74 -28.85 33.81
N CYS A 240 -20.91 -27.53 33.74
CA CYS A 240 -22.19 -26.85 34.01
C CYS A 240 -23.24 -26.86 32.86
N ARG A 241 -22.90 -27.40 31.68
CA ARG A 241 -23.79 -27.60 30.51
C ARG A 241 -24.70 -26.44 30.05
N ARG A 242 -24.33 -25.18 30.29
CA ARG A 242 -25.18 -24.02 29.93
C ARG A 242 -25.18 -23.61 28.44
N LYS A 243 -24.10 -23.81 27.69
CA LYS A 243 -23.98 -23.29 26.32
C LYS A 243 -24.59 -24.19 25.23
N PHE A 244 -25.04 -23.58 24.13
CA PHE A 244 -25.86 -24.18 23.08
C PHE A 244 -25.14 -25.31 22.33
N GLY A 245 -23.89 -25.11 21.89
CA GLY A 245 -23.10 -26.11 21.16
C GLY A 245 -22.93 -27.41 21.95
N ASN A 246 -22.82 -27.29 23.26
CA ASN A 246 -22.67 -28.42 24.16
C ASN A 246 -23.99 -29.14 24.47
N ARG A 247 -25.10 -28.41 24.56
CA ARG A 247 -26.44 -29.02 24.65
C ARG A 247 -26.76 -29.85 23.42
N VAL A 248 -26.31 -29.39 22.24
CA VAL A 248 -26.41 -30.14 20.97
C VAL A 248 -25.47 -31.35 20.97
N ALA A 249 -24.24 -31.20 21.46
CA ALA A 249 -23.28 -32.31 21.54
C ALA A 249 -23.78 -33.49 22.39
N VAL A 250 -24.37 -33.20 23.56
CA VAL A 250 -24.92 -34.22 24.45
C VAL A 250 -26.17 -34.89 23.86
N ARG A 251 -26.97 -34.18 23.06
CA ARG A 251 -28.24 -34.70 22.52
C ARG A 251 -28.11 -35.48 21.24
N THR A 252 -27.16 -35.14 20.37
CA THR A 252 -27.27 -35.54 18.95
C THR A 252 -26.10 -36.38 18.47
N GLY A 253 -24.92 -36.34 19.10
CA GLY A 253 -23.72 -37.10 18.69
C GLY A 253 -23.17 -36.78 17.29
N ASN A 254 -23.93 -36.13 16.42
CA ASN A 254 -23.58 -35.77 15.06
C ASN A 254 -22.63 -34.57 15.05
N LYS A 255 -21.40 -34.80 14.56
CA LYS A 255 -20.33 -33.80 14.49
C LYS A 255 -20.71 -32.57 13.66
N PHE A 256 -21.55 -32.71 12.63
CA PHE A 256 -21.97 -31.58 11.79
C PHE A 256 -22.90 -30.61 12.55
N LEU A 257 -23.84 -31.13 13.33
CA LEU A 257 -24.74 -30.31 14.17
C LEU A 257 -23.98 -29.65 15.33
N ILE A 258 -23.00 -30.35 15.90
CA ILE A 258 -22.09 -29.78 16.91
C ILE A 258 -21.28 -28.63 16.30
N PHE A 259 -20.77 -28.82 15.09
CA PHE A 259 -20.07 -27.80 14.33
C PHE A 259 -20.92 -26.56 14.10
N LEU A 260 -22.13 -26.72 13.56
CA LEU A 260 -23.02 -25.60 13.27
C LEU A 260 -23.40 -24.85 14.56
N ALA A 261 -23.68 -25.58 15.63
CA ALA A 261 -24.03 -24.99 16.92
C ALA A 261 -22.85 -24.22 17.54
N LYS A 262 -21.62 -24.73 17.44
CA LYS A 262 -20.39 -24.04 17.87
C LYS A 262 -20.07 -22.82 17.00
N SER A 263 -20.32 -22.89 15.69
CA SER A 263 -20.20 -21.74 14.77
C SER A 263 -21.20 -20.64 15.10
N ALA A 264 -22.47 -20.98 15.36
CA ALA A 264 -23.51 -20.02 15.72
C ALA A 264 -23.19 -19.25 17.02
N GLU A 265 -22.60 -19.91 18.02
CA GLU A 265 -22.12 -19.22 19.23
C GLU A 265 -21.04 -18.18 18.92
N MET A 266 -20.15 -18.48 17.97
CA MET A 266 -19.09 -17.57 17.55
C MET A 266 -19.64 -16.37 16.79
N VAL A 267 -20.74 -16.52 16.03
CA VAL A 267 -21.46 -15.38 15.43
C VAL A 267 -21.83 -14.36 16.50
N TRP A 268 -22.41 -14.80 17.62
CA TRP A 268 -22.85 -13.88 18.67
C TRP A 268 -21.69 -13.27 19.46
N VAL A 269 -20.68 -14.09 19.78
CA VAL A 269 -19.53 -13.64 20.58
C VAL A 269 -18.65 -12.67 19.79
N VAL A 270 -18.34 -12.99 18.53
CA VAL A 270 -17.41 -12.21 17.70
C VAL A 270 -18.16 -11.12 16.92
N GLY A 271 -19.37 -11.40 16.43
CA GLY A 271 -20.13 -10.48 15.59
C GLY A 271 -20.43 -9.15 16.26
N LYS A 272 -20.74 -9.14 17.56
CA LYS A 272 -20.96 -7.87 18.29
C LYS A 272 -19.73 -6.96 18.28
N TYR A 273 -18.52 -7.52 18.31
CA TYR A 273 -17.28 -6.73 18.26
C TYR A 273 -16.94 -6.32 16.82
N VAL A 274 -17.25 -7.17 15.84
CA VAL A 274 -17.08 -6.83 14.42
C VAL A 274 -17.98 -5.64 14.04
N ILE A 275 -19.25 -5.66 14.43
CA ILE A 275 -20.18 -4.54 14.18
C ILE A 275 -19.63 -3.24 14.77
N VAL A 276 -19.16 -3.26 16.01
CA VAL A 276 -18.57 -2.08 16.66
C VAL A 276 -17.32 -1.61 15.93
N GLY A 277 -16.46 -2.54 15.50
CA GLY A 277 -15.26 -2.23 14.73
C GLY A 277 -15.57 -1.56 13.39
N VAL A 278 -16.55 -2.07 12.65
CA VAL A 278 -17.01 -1.51 11.36
C VAL A 278 -17.62 -0.13 11.54
N VAL A 279 -18.46 0.07 12.57
CA VAL A 279 -19.04 1.39 12.85
C VAL A 279 -17.97 2.41 13.18
N ILE A 280 -16.98 2.05 14.01
CA ILE A 280 -15.86 2.96 14.35
C ILE A 280 -15.00 3.22 13.11
N GLY A 281 -14.72 2.19 12.30
CA GLY A 281 -13.97 2.31 11.04
C GLY A 281 -14.59 3.33 10.09
N ALA A 282 -15.88 3.14 9.76
CA ALA A 282 -16.61 4.04 8.86
C ALA A 282 -16.68 5.49 9.37
N VAL A 283 -16.84 5.69 10.70
CA VAL A 283 -16.80 7.04 11.29
C VAL A 283 -15.42 7.67 11.09
N VAL A 284 -14.35 6.93 11.37
CA VAL A 284 -13.01 7.48 11.21
C VAL A 284 -12.70 7.76 9.74
N GLU A 285 -12.99 6.84 8.82
CA GLU A 285 -12.73 7.04 7.39
C GLU A 285 -13.48 8.24 6.82
N ARG A 286 -14.75 8.48 7.24
CA ARG A 286 -15.55 9.62 6.79
C ARG A 286 -15.01 10.96 7.28
N TYR A 287 -14.51 11.03 8.52
CA TYR A 287 -14.09 12.28 9.15
C TYR A 287 -12.58 12.50 9.15
N LEU A 288 -11.79 11.62 8.54
CA LEU A 288 -10.34 11.76 8.44
C LEU A 288 -9.97 12.79 7.34
N PRO A 289 -9.35 13.94 7.69
CA PRO A 289 -9.03 14.97 6.71
C PRO A 289 -7.90 14.51 5.79
N LYS A 290 -8.10 14.55 4.47
CA LYS A 290 -7.10 14.12 3.48
C LYS A 290 -5.85 15.02 3.53
N GLU A 291 -6.01 16.29 3.89
CA GLU A 291 -4.96 17.30 4.00
C GLU A 291 -3.93 16.97 5.08
N TRP A 292 -4.37 16.31 6.16
CA TRP A 292 -3.45 15.84 7.20
C TRP A 292 -2.53 14.76 6.65
N ILE A 293 -3.06 13.86 5.85
CA ILE A 293 -2.32 12.76 5.24
C ILE A 293 -1.27 13.33 4.28
N TYR A 294 -1.66 14.20 3.34
CA TYR A 294 -0.75 14.75 2.32
C TYR A 294 0.47 15.49 2.90
N ARG A 295 0.31 16.20 4.03
CA ARG A 295 1.43 16.91 4.68
C ARG A 295 2.55 15.99 5.16
N PHE A 296 2.23 14.74 5.49
CA PHE A 296 3.22 13.76 5.93
C PHE A 296 3.91 13.03 4.79
N PHE A 297 3.41 13.05 3.55
CA PHE A 297 4.05 12.32 2.44
C PHE A 297 4.93 13.19 1.53
N GLY A 298 4.80 14.52 1.60
CA GLY A 298 5.60 15.46 0.82
C GLY A 298 6.96 15.84 1.42
N ARG A 299 7.28 15.41 2.65
CA ARG A 299 8.58 15.68 3.29
C ARG A 299 9.54 14.50 3.13
N THR A 300 10.78 14.77 2.74
CA THR A 300 11.80 13.73 2.52
C THR A 300 12.71 13.49 3.74
N ASP A 301 12.44 14.15 4.87
CA ASP A 301 13.25 14.05 6.08
C ASP A 301 13.25 12.62 6.67
N PRO A 302 14.38 12.10 7.20
CA PRO A 302 14.41 10.80 7.87
C PRO A 302 13.45 10.71 9.07
N LEU A 303 13.19 11.83 9.76
CA LEU A 303 12.25 11.90 10.87
C LEU A 303 10.80 11.74 10.43
N ASN A 304 10.51 11.93 9.14
CA ASN A 304 9.16 11.83 8.61
C ASN A 304 8.60 10.41 8.76
N ILE A 305 9.43 9.37 8.59
CA ILE A 305 9.02 7.97 8.83
C ILE A 305 8.49 7.79 10.26
N VAL A 306 9.12 8.43 11.25
CA VAL A 306 8.68 8.37 12.66
C VAL A 306 7.33 9.06 12.81
N TRP A 307 7.17 10.27 12.26
CA TRP A 307 5.93 11.01 12.32
C TRP A 307 4.77 10.27 11.64
N VAL A 308 5.01 9.69 10.46
CA VAL A 308 4.02 8.88 9.72
C VAL A 308 3.64 7.63 10.52
N THR A 309 4.62 6.94 11.11
CA THR A 309 4.35 5.75 11.94
C THR A 309 3.51 6.12 13.16
N LEU A 310 3.84 7.20 13.85
CA LEU A 310 3.07 7.67 15.01
C LEU A 310 1.68 8.17 14.63
N ALA A 311 1.56 8.87 13.50
CA ALA A 311 0.29 9.34 12.97
C ALA A 311 -0.60 8.18 12.50
N SER A 312 -0.02 7.06 12.04
CA SER A 312 -0.79 5.89 11.60
C SER A 312 -1.57 5.22 12.74
N VAL A 313 -1.11 5.37 13.99
CA VAL A 313 -1.75 4.80 15.19
C VAL A 313 -3.18 5.33 15.40
N PRO A 314 -3.42 6.66 15.46
CA PRO A 314 -4.76 7.21 15.58
C PRO A 314 -5.55 7.26 14.27
N MET A 315 -5.01 6.82 13.12
CA MET A 315 -5.69 6.95 11.82
C MET A 315 -6.61 5.76 11.48
N PHE A 316 -6.64 4.69 12.30
CA PHE A 316 -7.55 3.55 12.16
C PHE A 316 -7.62 2.95 10.74
N LEU A 317 -6.47 2.69 10.14
CA LEU A 317 -6.45 2.27 8.74
C LEU A 317 -6.69 0.78 8.59
N HIS A 318 -7.67 0.43 7.75
CA HIS A 318 -7.78 -0.94 7.29
C HIS A 318 -6.68 -1.27 6.26
N GLN A 319 -6.28 -2.53 6.18
CA GLN A 319 -5.23 -2.98 5.26
C GLN A 319 -5.56 -2.74 3.78
N ILE A 320 -6.85 -2.71 3.43
CA ILE A 320 -7.33 -2.39 2.09
C ILE A 320 -7.14 -0.89 1.83
N SER A 321 -7.73 -0.05 2.70
CA SER A 321 -7.69 1.41 2.64
C SER A 321 -6.27 1.95 2.60
N ALA A 322 -5.32 1.34 3.33
CA ALA A 322 -3.93 1.77 3.31
C ALA A 322 -3.29 1.73 1.91
N SER A 323 -3.59 0.70 1.10
CA SER A 323 -3.05 0.58 -0.27
C SER A 323 -3.66 1.63 -1.19
N SER A 324 -4.98 1.78 -1.15
CA SER A 324 -5.71 2.71 -2.01
C SER A 324 -5.38 4.16 -1.67
N ILE A 325 -5.26 4.50 -0.37
CA ILE A 325 -4.82 5.84 0.07
C ILE A 325 -3.42 6.15 -0.46
N VAL A 326 -2.47 5.21 -0.35
CA VAL A 326 -1.11 5.38 -0.87
C VAL A 326 -1.10 5.53 -2.40
N TYR A 327 -1.95 4.79 -3.11
CA TYR A 327 -2.13 4.96 -4.56
C TYR A 327 -2.64 6.36 -4.93
N HIS A 328 -3.68 6.86 -4.24
CA HIS A 328 -4.20 8.20 -4.47
C HIS A 328 -3.17 9.30 -4.12
N ILE A 329 -2.39 9.11 -3.06
CA ILE A 329 -1.31 10.03 -2.67
C ILE A 329 -0.20 10.03 -3.72
N LYS A 330 0.19 8.85 -4.22
CA LYS A 330 1.12 8.72 -5.33
C LYS A 330 0.60 9.50 -6.53
N GLY A 331 -0.67 9.37 -6.92
CA GLY A 331 -1.26 10.18 -8.00
C GLY A 331 -1.23 11.68 -7.73
N ALA A 332 -1.63 12.12 -6.53
CA ALA A 332 -1.76 13.53 -6.16
C ALA A 332 -0.41 14.26 -6.01
N LEU A 333 0.65 13.57 -5.55
CA LEU A 333 1.99 14.15 -5.39
C LEU A 333 2.82 14.11 -6.70
N GLY A 334 2.16 14.01 -7.85
CA GLY A 334 2.82 13.82 -9.14
C GLY A 334 3.73 12.59 -9.15
N GLY A 335 3.38 11.56 -8.36
CA GLY A 335 4.10 10.31 -8.22
C GLY A 335 5.45 10.36 -7.51
N THR A 336 5.79 11.48 -6.88
CA THR A 336 6.93 11.57 -5.95
C THR A 336 6.41 11.41 -4.52
N MET A 337 6.83 10.36 -3.84
CA MET A 337 6.42 10.07 -2.46
C MET A 337 7.58 9.40 -1.74
N ASP A 338 7.83 9.77 -0.48
CA ASP A 338 8.81 9.05 0.34
C ASP A 338 8.34 7.60 0.52
N ALA A 339 9.03 6.68 -0.16
CA ALA A 339 8.63 5.29 -0.23
C ALA A 339 8.76 4.59 1.14
N GLY A 340 9.68 5.07 1.99
CA GLY A 340 9.82 4.61 3.38
C GLY A 340 8.62 4.99 4.24
N ALA A 341 8.15 6.24 4.13
CA ALA A 341 6.93 6.73 4.78
C ALA A 341 5.69 5.99 4.29
N ALA A 342 5.58 5.76 2.98
CA ALA A 342 4.51 4.95 2.40
C ALA A 342 4.48 3.53 2.98
N LEU A 343 5.63 2.87 3.05
CA LEU A 343 5.72 1.54 3.63
C LEU A 343 5.42 1.55 5.14
N ALA A 344 5.92 2.56 5.87
CA ALA A 344 5.63 2.74 7.29
C ALA A 344 4.13 2.90 7.55
N PHE A 345 3.44 3.64 6.69
CA PHE A 345 1.99 3.82 6.75
C PHE A 345 1.24 2.51 6.43
N MET A 346 1.65 1.80 5.39
CA MET A 346 1.03 0.52 4.97
C MET A 346 1.18 -0.59 6.00
N ILE A 347 2.23 -0.55 6.82
CA ILE A 347 2.47 -1.54 7.88
C ILE A 347 1.93 -1.06 9.23
N GLY A 348 2.27 0.17 9.62
CA GLY A 348 1.90 0.74 10.92
C GLY A 348 0.40 0.81 11.11
N GLY A 349 -0.32 1.41 10.15
CA GLY A 349 -1.76 1.66 10.24
C GLY A 349 -2.57 0.39 10.57
N PRO A 350 -2.52 -0.66 9.73
CA PRO A 350 -3.33 -1.86 9.93
C PRO A 350 -3.04 -2.63 11.24
N VAL A 351 -1.78 -2.64 11.67
CA VAL A 351 -1.37 -3.39 12.88
C VAL A 351 -1.74 -2.63 14.16
N THR A 352 -1.71 -1.31 14.13
CA THR A 352 -2.08 -0.47 15.27
C THR A 352 -3.56 -0.08 15.32
N ALA A 353 -4.38 -0.69 14.46
CA ALA A 353 -5.81 -0.40 14.39
C ALA A 353 -6.50 -0.58 15.75
N VAL A 354 -7.36 0.38 16.12
CA VAL A 354 -7.99 0.42 17.44
C VAL A 354 -8.89 -0.78 17.76
N PRO A 355 -9.64 -1.38 16.82
CA PRO A 355 -10.38 -2.61 17.14
C PRO A 355 -9.46 -3.71 17.70
N THR A 356 -8.24 -3.82 17.16
CA THR A 356 -7.19 -4.72 17.66
C THR A 356 -6.72 -4.29 19.05
N MET A 357 -6.48 -2.98 19.27
CA MET A 357 -5.99 -2.45 20.54
C MET A 357 -6.99 -2.63 21.69
N VAL A 358 -8.26 -2.34 21.43
CA VAL A 358 -9.36 -2.49 22.38
C VAL A 358 -9.49 -3.93 22.80
N LEU A 359 -9.48 -4.84 21.81
CA LEU A 359 -9.58 -6.25 22.08
C LEU A 359 -8.35 -6.77 22.84
N PHE A 360 -7.16 -6.21 22.60
CA PHE A 360 -6.00 -6.52 23.43
C PHE A 360 -6.18 -6.07 24.88
N TRP A 361 -6.65 -4.84 25.08
CA TRP A 361 -6.82 -4.25 26.41
C TRP A 361 -7.88 -4.99 27.25
N THR A 362 -8.91 -5.55 26.61
CA THR A 362 -9.95 -6.32 27.32
C THR A 362 -9.50 -7.72 27.71
N PHE A 363 -8.67 -8.40 26.91
CA PHE A 363 -8.30 -9.80 27.13
C PHE A 363 -6.95 -9.96 27.85
N PHE A 364 -5.98 -9.09 27.57
CA PHE A 364 -4.61 -9.23 28.03
C PHE A 364 -4.22 -8.18 29.07
N LYS A 365 -3.30 -8.51 29.97
CA LYS A 365 -2.76 -7.53 30.92
C LYS A 365 -2.06 -6.41 30.14
N LYS A 366 -2.06 -5.19 30.70
CA LYS A 366 -1.41 -4.00 30.13
C LYS A 366 0.02 -4.26 29.63
N ARG A 367 0.78 -5.13 30.30
CA ARG A 367 2.15 -5.52 29.91
C ARG A 367 2.23 -6.16 28.51
N VAL A 368 1.27 -7.02 28.16
CA VAL A 368 1.21 -7.68 26.85
C VAL A 368 0.75 -6.70 25.78
N PHE A 369 -0.20 -5.81 26.11
CA PHE A 369 -0.60 -4.71 25.23
C PHE A 369 0.58 -3.81 24.87
N PHE A 370 1.36 -3.35 25.85
CA PHE A 370 2.54 -2.52 25.58
C PHE A 370 3.63 -3.27 24.83
N LEU A 371 3.78 -4.58 25.07
CA LEU A 371 4.66 -5.42 24.27
C LEU A 371 4.22 -5.46 22.79
N TYR A 372 2.92 -5.68 22.54
CA TYR A 372 2.37 -5.65 21.19
C TYR A 372 2.65 -4.30 20.53
N MET A 373 2.27 -3.20 21.17
CA MET A 373 2.48 -1.86 20.62
C MET A 373 3.95 -1.54 20.38
N PHE A 374 4.84 -1.89 21.31
CA PHE A 374 6.27 -1.70 21.14
C PHE A 374 6.79 -2.49 19.94
N ALA A 375 6.47 -3.79 19.84
CA ALA A 375 6.90 -4.62 18.72
C ALA A 375 6.37 -4.11 17.38
N CYS A 376 5.13 -3.61 17.37
CA CYS A 376 4.51 -3.07 16.16
C CYS A 376 5.14 -1.76 15.71
N LEU A 377 5.32 -0.81 16.63
CA LEU A 377 5.96 0.47 16.31
C LEU A 377 7.45 0.30 15.95
N SER A 378 8.20 -0.44 16.77
CA SER A 378 9.63 -0.63 16.51
C SER A 378 9.89 -1.44 15.24
N GLY A 379 9.07 -2.45 14.97
CA GLY A 379 9.18 -3.27 13.77
C GLY A 379 8.82 -2.49 12.50
N THR A 380 7.76 -1.68 12.53
CA THR A 380 7.42 -0.78 11.42
C THR A 380 8.56 0.19 11.12
N LEU A 381 9.11 0.84 12.14
CA LEU A 381 10.25 1.74 11.97
C LEU A 381 11.47 1.01 11.40
N LEU A 382 11.81 -0.16 11.95
CA LEU A 382 12.94 -0.96 11.48
C LEU A 382 12.79 -1.32 10.01
N ILE A 383 11.61 -1.81 9.59
CA ILE A 383 11.34 -2.21 8.22
C ILE A 383 11.35 -1.00 7.29
N ALA A 384 10.72 0.11 7.67
CA ALA A 384 10.67 1.32 6.86
C ALA A 384 12.05 1.96 6.66
N TYR A 385 12.86 2.05 7.72
CA TYR A 385 14.25 2.54 7.59
C TYR A 385 15.13 1.56 6.82
N ALA A 386 14.99 0.25 7.03
CA ALA A 386 15.71 -0.74 6.26
C ALA A 386 15.36 -0.65 4.76
N PHE A 387 14.07 -0.47 4.44
CA PHE A 387 13.62 -0.28 3.07
C PHE A 387 14.17 1.01 2.47
N ARG A 388 14.13 2.13 3.21
CA ARG A 388 14.75 3.39 2.78
C ARG A 388 16.25 3.24 2.52
N LEU A 389 16.98 2.52 3.37
CA LEU A 389 18.42 2.31 3.18
C LEU A 389 18.76 1.34 2.03
N LEU A 390 17.96 0.30 1.81
CA LEU A 390 18.23 -0.73 0.82
C LEU A 390 17.75 -0.37 -0.59
N VAL A 391 16.63 0.35 -0.69
CA VAL A 391 15.89 0.54 -1.95
C VAL A 391 15.84 1.99 -2.40
N PHE A 392 15.78 2.96 -1.46
CA PHE A 392 15.55 4.35 -1.83
C PHE A 392 16.87 5.09 -2.09
N VAL A 393 17.16 5.34 -3.38
CA VAL A 393 18.13 6.36 -3.78
C VAL A 393 17.45 7.72 -3.67
N PRO A 394 17.96 8.67 -2.86
CA PRO A 394 17.35 9.99 -2.72
C PRO A 394 17.15 10.65 -4.09
N GLY A 395 15.90 11.01 -4.40
CA GLY A 395 15.55 11.71 -5.65
C GLY A 395 15.22 10.82 -6.84
N VAL A 396 15.07 9.49 -6.69
CA VAL A 396 14.72 8.59 -7.81
C VAL A 396 13.32 8.00 -7.62
N ASP A 397 12.46 8.13 -8.65
CA ASP A 397 11.13 7.52 -8.68
C ASP A 397 11.21 6.04 -9.10
N VAL A 398 11.51 5.18 -8.13
CA VAL A 398 11.73 3.73 -8.35
C VAL A 398 10.51 3.03 -8.98
N GLY A 399 9.31 3.59 -8.84
CA GLY A 399 8.07 3.05 -9.43
C GLY A 399 7.75 3.55 -10.83
N ASN A 400 8.69 4.24 -11.49
CA ASN A 400 8.51 4.76 -12.84
C ASN A 400 8.84 3.69 -13.90
N PRO A 401 7.96 3.45 -14.90
CA PRO A 401 8.23 2.47 -15.96
C PRO A 401 9.54 2.70 -16.72
N LEU A 402 10.00 3.95 -16.85
CA LEU A 402 11.27 4.27 -17.52
C LEU A 402 12.47 3.58 -16.86
N LEU A 403 12.44 3.40 -15.54
CA LEU A 403 13.54 2.86 -14.74
C LEU A 403 13.44 1.35 -14.50
N ARG A 404 12.47 0.69 -15.13
CA ARG A 404 12.24 -0.74 -14.95
C ARG A 404 13.44 -1.57 -15.41
N GLY A 405 14.03 -2.32 -14.48
CA GLY A 405 15.19 -3.15 -14.78
C GLY A 405 16.51 -2.37 -14.96
N VAL A 406 16.53 -1.08 -14.64
CA VAL A 406 17.71 -0.21 -14.77
C VAL A 406 18.36 -0.04 -13.39
N ALA A 407 19.58 -0.55 -13.20
CA ALA A 407 20.33 -0.39 -11.96
C ALA A 407 21.20 0.86 -11.97
N SER A 408 21.87 1.13 -13.09
CA SER A 408 22.62 2.36 -13.30
C SER A 408 22.56 2.86 -14.74
N LEU A 409 22.68 4.18 -14.86
CA LEU A 409 22.65 4.92 -16.11
C LEU A 409 23.99 5.57 -16.36
N SER A 410 24.33 5.75 -17.63
CA SER A 410 25.41 6.67 -18.00
C SER A 410 25.05 8.10 -17.57
N GLY A 411 25.97 8.70 -16.82
CA GLY A 411 25.89 10.10 -16.39
C GLY A 411 26.73 11.01 -17.27
N GLY A 412 27.01 12.19 -16.74
CA GLY A 412 27.88 13.19 -17.33
C GLY A 412 27.33 14.59 -17.11
N THR A 413 27.60 15.47 -18.07
CA THR A 413 27.03 16.82 -18.12
C THR A 413 25.55 16.73 -18.49
N SER A 414 24.68 17.13 -17.56
CA SER A 414 23.24 17.14 -17.71
C SER A 414 22.69 18.55 -17.53
N ALA A 415 21.69 18.95 -18.31
CA ALA A 415 20.89 20.13 -18.00
C ALA A 415 19.95 19.84 -16.81
N VAL A 416 19.64 20.85 -16.00
CA VAL A 416 18.64 20.72 -14.92
C VAL A 416 17.25 20.97 -15.49
N VAL A 417 16.38 19.98 -15.35
CA VAL A 417 14.96 20.02 -15.69
C VAL A 417 14.20 20.63 -14.51
N LEU A 418 13.61 21.80 -14.75
CA LEU A 418 12.73 22.48 -13.81
C LEU A 418 11.27 22.26 -14.22
N LYS A 419 10.45 21.90 -13.24
CA LYS A 419 9.01 21.66 -13.36
C LYS A 419 8.22 22.89 -12.92
N HIS A 420 7.25 23.31 -13.73
CA HIS A 420 6.30 24.40 -13.45
C HIS A 420 4.83 23.99 -13.52
N ASP A 421 4.49 22.92 -14.26
CA ASP A 421 3.11 22.42 -14.45
C ASP A 421 2.85 21.15 -13.61
N PRO A 422 1.68 21.00 -12.96
CA PRO A 422 1.37 19.83 -12.13
C PRO A 422 1.38 18.49 -12.88
N ASN A 423 1.11 18.49 -14.19
CA ASN A 423 1.08 17.28 -15.05
C ASN A 423 2.48 16.76 -15.42
N VAL A 424 3.53 17.52 -15.10
CA VAL A 424 4.92 17.06 -15.23
C VAL A 424 5.29 16.23 -13.99
N ARG A 425 5.95 15.10 -14.17
CA ARG A 425 6.45 14.24 -13.10
C ARG A 425 7.97 14.14 -13.18
N MET A 426 8.66 14.49 -12.10
CA MET A 426 10.10 14.24 -12.00
C MET A 426 10.34 12.75 -11.78
N VAL A 427 11.11 12.14 -12.68
CA VAL A 427 11.47 10.71 -12.63
C VAL A 427 12.79 10.51 -11.92
N MET A 428 13.73 11.43 -12.14
CA MET A 428 15.06 11.34 -11.59
C MET A 428 15.58 12.74 -11.23
N ASP A 429 15.97 12.91 -9.98
CA ASP A 429 16.44 14.15 -9.39
C ASP A 429 17.63 13.90 -8.44
N PRO A 430 18.78 13.44 -8.97
CA PRO A 430 19.95 13.18 -8.15
C PRO A 430 20.48 14.50 -7.58
N ALA A 431 20.48 14.62 -6.25
CA ALA A 431 20.93 15.79 -5.51
C ALA A 431 20.18 17.11 -5.83
N GLY A 432 18.89 17.06 -6.21
CA GLY A 432 18.09 18.27 -6.45
C GLY A 432 18.36 18.95 -7.80
N LYS A 433 18.96 18.21 -8.75
CA LYS A 433 19.38 18.68 -10.08
C LYS A 433 18.44 18.27 -11.22
N GLY A 434 17.30 17.66 -10.92
CA GLY A 434 16.21 17.30 -11.83
C GLY A 434 16.66 16.83 -13.21
N THR A 435 17.08 15.58 -13.38
CA THR A 435 17.71 15.14 -14.64
C THR A 435 16.74 14.52 -15.63
N VAL A 436 15.62 13.95 -15.16
CA VAL A 436 14.61 13.30 -16.02
C VAL A 436 13.21 13.64 -15.52
N ALA A 437 12.32 14.01 -16.44
CA ALA A 437 10.91 14.24 -16.18
C ALA A 437 10.02 13.64 -17.28
N THR A 438 8.78 13.34 -16.96
CA THR A 438 7.74 12.95 -17.92
C THR A 438 6.56 13.91 -17.82
N TYR A 439 5.83 14.09 -18.92
CA TYR A 439 4.55 14.80 -18.94
C TYR A 439 3.49 13.87 -19.49
N THR A 440 2.37 13.75 -18.77
CA THR A 440 1.18 13.05 -19.23
C THR A 440 -0.06 13.85 -18.86
N ASN A 441 -1.01 13.95 -19.80
CA ASN A 441 -2.30 14.57 -19.53
C ASN A 441 -3.40 13.76 -20.22
N ALA A 442 -3.92 12.77 -19.49
CA ALA A 442 -4.96 11.86 -19.96
C ALA A 442 -6.31 12.56 -20.17
N VAL A 443 -6.54 13.71 -19.53
CA VAL A 443 -7.80 14.47 -19.63
C VAL A 443 -7.87 15.24 -20.94
N ASP A 444 -6.73 15.75 -21.43
CA ASP A 444 -6.66 16.56 -22.66
C ASP A 444 -6.41 15.73 -23.93
N GLY A 445 -6.27 14.41 -23.83
CA GLY A 445 -6.00 13.53 -24.99
C GLY A 445 -4.65 13.78 -25.69
N ARG A 446 -3.70 14.44 -25.01
CA ARG A 446 -2.35 14.71 -25.54
C ARG A 446 -1.44 13.49 -25.34
N GLY A 447 -0.53 13.26 -26.28
CA GLY A 447 0.47 12.20 -26.15
C GLY A 447 1.52 12.50 -25.08
N GLY A 448 2.14 11.45 -24.53
CA GLY A 448 3.19 11.58 -23.52
C GLY A 448 4.46 12.28 -24.03
N VAL A 449 5.14 13.02 -23.15
CA VAL A 449 6.45 13.63 -23.44
C VAL A 449 7.47 13.22 -22.37
N VAL A 450 8.66 12.81 -22.78
CA VAL A 450 9.80 12.56 -21.88
C VAL A 450 10.82 13.69 -22.06
N PHE A 451 11.29 14.24 -20.94
CA PHE A 451 12.35 15.25 -20.88
C PHE A 451 13.57 14.64 -20.18
N ASP A 452 14.70 14.57 -20.86
CA ASP A 452 15.95 14.08 -20.27
C ASP A 452 17.05 15.12 -20.48
N GLY A 453 17.62 15.62 -19.39
CA GLY A 453 18.68 16.63 -19.44
C GLY A 453 20.03 16.09 -19.90
N THR A 454 20.20 14.78 -20.07
CA THR A 454 21.52 14.15 -20.23
C THR A 454 21.75 13.69 -21.67
N TYR A 455 22.27 14.56 -22.53
CA TYR A 455 22.61 14.19 -23.91
C TYR A 455 23.57 13.00 -24.02
N GLY A 456 24.59 12.97 -23.16
CA GLY A 456 25.68 12.00 -23.22
C GLY A 456 25.19 10.56 -23.30
N ARG A 457 24.09 10.22 -22.62
CA ARG A 457 23.55 8.86 -22.54
C ARG A 457 22.98 8.30 -23.84
N PHE A 458 22.60 9.18 -24.77
CA PHE A 458 22.03 8.80 -26.07
C PHE A 458 23.11 8.70 -27.16
N THR A 459 24.36 9.04 -26.85
CA THR A 459 25.48 8.89 -27.79
C THR A 459 25.89 7.42 -27.87
N ALA A 460 26.28 6.94 -29.06
CA ALA A 460 26.69 5.55 -29.28
C ALA A 460 27.79 5.07 -28.31
N ALA A 461 28.69 5.97 -27.87
CA ALA A 461 29.77 5.63 -26.95
C ALA A 461 29.29 5.29 -25.53
N MET A 462 28.20 5.91 -25.06
CA MET A 462 27.70 5.79 -23.69
C MET A 462 26.39 4.98 -23.60
N ALA A 463 25.61 4.93 -24.68
CA ALA A 463 24.35 4.17 -24.73
C ALA A 463 24.56 2.66 -24.52
N ASP A 464 25.75 2.17 -24.89
CA ASP A 464 26.19 0.78 -24.67
C ASP A 464 26.73 0.51 -23.25
N ARG A 465 26.85 1.54 -22.40
CA ARG A 465 27.37 1.40 -21.03
C ARG A 465 26.23 1.34 -20.02
N TYR A 466 26.47 0.58 -18.95
CA TYR A 466 25.50 0.33 -17.88
C TYR A 466 24.18 -0.21 -18.45
N ASP A 467 23.03 0.14 -17.87
CA ASP A 467 21.71 -0.29 -18.34
C ASP A 467 21.04 0.77 -19.24
N THR A 468 21.83 1.63 -19.89
CA THR A 468 21.32 2.76 -20.69
C THR A 468 20.48 2.30 -21.89
N GLY A 469 20.86 1.20 -22.56
CA GLY A 469 20.06 0.61 -23.64
C GLY A 469 18.66 0.20 -23.19
N ALA A 470 18.57 -0.50 -22.05
CA ALA A 470 17.31 -0.90 -21.46
C ALA A 470 16.43 0.32 -21.11
N TYR A 471 17.03 1.39 -20.57
CA TYR A 471 16.35 2.66 -20.31
C TYR A 471 15.80 3.31 -21.59
N ILE A 472 16.60 3.37 -22.67
CA ILE A 472 16.15 3.91 -23.96
C ILE A 472 15.00 3.07 -24.53
N GLY A 473 15.07 1.74 -24.40
CA GLY A 473 13.96 0.86 -24.76
C GLY A 473 12.70 1.13 -23.92
N ASN A 474 12.85 1.34 -22.62
CA ASN A 474 11.73 1.67 -21.74
C ASN A 474 11.11 3.05 -22.07
N ILE A 475 11.90 4.01 -22.56
CA ILE A 475 11.38 5.28 -23.08
C ILE A 475 10.46 5.02 -24.28
N ALA A 476 10.90 4.19 -25.23
CA ALA A 476 10.11 3.86 -26.42
C ALA A 476 8.78 3.18 -26.06
N ASP A 477 8.82 2.19 -25.16
CA ASP A 477 7.63 1.49 -24.66
C ASP A 477 6.69 2.45 -23.93
N TRP A 478 7.22 3.31 -23.06
CA TRP A 478 6.41 4.27 -22.30
C TRP A 478 5.76 5.31 -23.21
N LEU A 479 6.49 5.83 -24.21
CA LEU A 479 5.95 6.77 -25.20
C LEU A 479 4.88 6.11 -26.06
N GLU A 480 5.03 4.82 -26.41
CA GLU A 480 4.00 4.05 -27.11
C GLU A 480 2.74 3.89 -26.26
N GLU A 481 2.87 3.46 -24.99
CA GLU A 481 1.74 3.29 -24.07
C GLU A 481 0.99 4.60 -23.80
N ASN A 482 1.68 5.74 -23.90
CA ASN A 482 1.13 7.07 -23.70
C ASN A 482 0.87 7.82 -25.02
N SER A 483 0.89 7.12 -26.17
CA SER A 483 0.51 7.66 -27.47
C SER A 483 -0.90 7.19 -27.87
N LEU A 484 -1.63 8.06 -28.57
CA LEU A 484 -2.89 7.72 -29.23
C LEU A 484 -2.72 7.56 -30.76
N SER A 485 -1.47 7.65 -31.26
CA SER A 485 -1.17 7.53 -32.68
C SER A 485 -1.13 6.07 -33.11
N ALA A 486 -1.76 5.76 -34.25
CA ALA A 486 -1.68 4.42 -34.86
C ALA A 486 -0.27 4.06 -35.36
N ALA A 487 0.65 5.03 -35.45
CA ALA A 487 2.04 4.85 -35.85
C ALA A 487 3.02 4.90 -34.67
N SER A 488 2.55 4.63 -33.44
CA SER A 488 3.33 4.71 -32.20
C SER A 488 4.61 3.86 -32.17
N THR A 489 4.74 2.85 -33.03
CA THR A 489 5.94 2.01 -33.17
C THR A 489 7.02 2.62 -34.08
N ARG A 490 6.73 3.74 -34.74
CA ARG A 490 7.68 4.43 -35.63
C ARG A 490 8.31 5.62 -34.92
N ILE A 491 9.63 5.60 -34.80
CA ILE A 491 10.43 6.59 -34.10
C ILE A 491 11.24 7.43 -35.09
N LEU A 492 11.00 8.74 -35.10
CA LEU A 492 11.80 9.71 -35.83
C LEU A 492 12.79 10.39 -34.88
N VAL A 493 14.08 10.19 -35.10
CA VAL A 493 15.15 10.80 -34.32
C VAL A 493 15.69 12.01 -35.06
N CYS A 494 15.52 13.20 -34.50
CA CYS A 494 15.93 14.46 -35.09
C CYS A 494 17.07 15.10 -34.30
N ARG A 495 18.20 15.34 -34.95
CA ARG A 495 19.31 16.15 -34.42
C ARG A 495 19.19 17.58 -34.94
N LEU A 496 19.03 18.55 -34.04
CA LEU A 496 18.83 19.97 -34.33
C LEU A 496 19.97 20.79 -33.71
N GLY A 497 20.82 21.44 -34.52
CA GLY A 497 21.94 22.28 -34.07
C GLY A 497 23.26 21.99 -34.82
N ASP A 498 24.20 22.94 -34.82
CA ASP A 498 25.40 22.93 -35.67
C ASP A 498 26.73 22.64 -34.94
N GLY A 499 26.66 22.21 -33.68
CA GLY A 499 27.84 22.03 -32.81
C GLY A 499 28.94 21.11 -33.36
N ALA A 500 30.15 21.68 -33.47
CA ALA A 500 31.41 21.11 -33.93
C ALA A 500 32.08 20.07 -33.00
N GLY A 501 31.30 19.27 -32.27
CA GLY A 501 31.77 18.06 -31.60
C GLY A 501 31.55 16.88 -32.54
N GLY A 502 32.64 16.29 -33.06
CA GLY A 502 32.63 15.29 -34.14
C GLY A 502 31.50 14.27 -34.06
N ALA A 503 30.98 13.87 -35.23
CA ALA A 503 29.90 12.94 -35.51
C ALA A 503 29.70 11.80 -34.49
N ALA A 504 29.23 12.12 -33.29
CA ALA A 504 28.81 11.11 -32.33
C ALA A 504 27.50 10.57 -32.89
N VAL A 505 27.56 9.36 -33.42
CA VAL A 505 26.40 8.60 -33.87
C VAL A 505 25.40 8.57 -32.71
N LEU A 506 24.20 9.09 -32.95
CA LEU A 506 23.09 9.01 -32.01
C LEU A 506 22.55 7.58 -32.07
N LEU A 507 22.36 6.97 -30.89
CA LEU A 507 21.92 5.59 -30.72
C LEU A 507 22.90 4.59 -31.36
N GLY A 508 23.67 3.87 -30.52
CA GLY A 508 24.56 2.81 -30.99
C GLY A 508 23.82 1.66 -31.66
N GLU A 509 24.53 0.85 -32.46
CA GLU A 509 23.93 -0.30 -33.18
C GLU A 509 23.19 -1.27 -32.26
N LYS A 510 23.66 -1.46 -31.02
CA LYS A 510 22.98 -2.32 -30.05
C LYS A 510 21.64 -1.78 -29.59
N VAL A 511 21.54 -0.47 -29.37
CA VAL A 511 20.28 0.17 -28.98
C VAL A 511 19.29 0.11 -30.14
N LEU A 512 19.76 0.32 -31.37
CA LEU A 512 18.92 0.13 -32.56
C LEU A 512 18.44 -1.32 -32.70
N ALA A 513 19.31 -2.30 -32.43
CA ALA A 513 18.93 -3.71 -32.41
C ALA A 513 17.93 -4.04 -31.29
N GLU A 514 18.09 -3.43 -30.11
CA GLU A 514 17.15 -3.58 -28.99
C GLU A 514 15.77 -3.00 -29.31
N LEU A 515 15.72 -1.79 -29.88
CA LEU A 515 14.48 -1.16 -30.33
C LEU A 515 13.81 -1.99 -31.43
N ALA A 516 14.58 -2.51 -32.40
CA ALA A 516 14.06 -3.40 -33.43
C ALA A 516 13.52 -4.72 -32.85
N ALA A 517 14.18 -5.30 -31.84
CA ALA A 517 13.71 -6.50 -31.16
C ALA A 517 12.40 -6.28 -30.39
N ARG A 518 12.14 -5.05 -29.93
CA ARG A 518 10.87 -4.63 -29.33
C ARG A 518 9.80 -4.24 -30.36
N GLY A 519 10.13 -4.22 -31.65
CA GLY A 519 9.20 -3.95 -32.75
C GLY A 519 9.17 -2.51 -33.23
N PHE A 520 10.11 -1.66 -32.80
CA PHE A 520 10.19 -0.26 -33.23
C PHE A 520 10.99 -0.10 -34.53
N THR A 521 10.50 0.79 -35.40
CA THR A 521 11.22 1.22 -36.60
C THR A 521 11.80 2.61 -36.36
N VAL A 522 13.12 2.74 -36.43
CA VAL A 522 13.83 4.00 -36.13
C VAL A 522 14.40 4.61 -37.41
N LYS A 523 14.19 5.91 -37.60
CA LYS A 523 14.87 6.70 -38.65
C LYS A 523 15.54 7.92 -38.03
N THR A 524 16.83 8.06 -38.26
CA THR A 524 17.62 9.21 -37.82
C THR A 524 17.73 10.24 -38.95
N VAL A 525 17.53 11.51 -38.61
CA VAL A 525 17.60 12.63 -39.54
C VAL A 525 18.42 13.75 -38.90
N ASP A 526 19.34 14.31 -39.69
CA ASP A 526 20.15 15.47 -39.29
C ASP A 526 19.57 16.77 -39.87
N ARG A 527 19.78 17.90 -39.18
CA ARG A 527 19.35 19.24 -39.61
C ARG A 527 19.87 19.61 -40.99
N ARG A 528 21.01 19.05 -41.40
CA ARG A 528 21.59 19.22 -42.75
C ARG A 528 20.78 18.54 -43.85
N GLU A 529 20.11 17.43 -43.53
CA GLU A 529 19.30 16.65 -44.47
C GLU A 529 17.86 17.17 -44.53
N VAL A 530 17.34 17.63 -43.39
CA VAL A 530 15.99 18.19 -43.29
C VAL A 530 16.07 19.59 -42.66
N PRO A 531 16.13 20.65 -43.50
CA PRO A 531 16.28 22.03 -43.03
C PRO A 531 15.10 22.52 -42.19
N ARG A 532 13.89 21.96 -42.39
CA ARG A 532 12.69 22.29 -41.60
C ARG A 532 11.81 21.07 -41.38
N LEU A 533 11.30 20.93 -40.16
CA LEU A 533 10.29 19.92 -39.82
C LEU A 533 8.94 20.32 -40.45
N THR A 534 8.32 19.40 -41.19
CA THR A 534 7.04 19.63 -41.86
C THR A 534 5.96 18.72 -41.28
N GLY A 535 4.70 19.17 -41.32
CA GLY A 535 3.57 18.38 -40.82
C GLY A 535 3.38 17.06 -41.56
N GLY A 536 3.71 17.01 -42.86
CA GLY A 536 3.67 15.78 -43.65
C GLY A 536 4.69 14.75 -43.17
N LEU A 537 5.91 15.18 -42.85
CA LEU A 537 6.91 14.30 -42.24
C LEU A 537 6.41 13.79 -40.89
N LEU A 538 5.95 14.66 -39.99
CA LEU A 538 5.49 14.27 -38.66
C LEU A 538 4.25 13.36 -38.67
N ALA A 539 3.45 13.35 -39.74
CA ALA A 539 2.25 12.50 -39.81
C ALA A 539 2.57 11.00 -39.96
N GLU A 540 3.75 10.65 -40.47
CA GLU A 540 4.15 9.26 -40.72
C GLU A 540 4.74 8.56 -39.49
N TRP A 541 5.05 9.31 -38.44
CA TRP A 541 5.77 8.86 -37.24
C TRP A 541 4.92 9.10 -36.00
N GLY A 542 4.79 8.11 -35.12
CA GLY A 542 4.05 8.26 -33.87
C GLY A 542 4.90 8.80 -32.72
N GLN A 543 6.22 8.61 -32.78
CA GLN A 543 7.17 9.14 -31.80
C GLN A 543 8.20 10.04 -32.46
N VAL A 544 8.48 11.19 -31.84
CA VAL A 544 9.48 12.16 -32.32
C VAL A 544 10.49 12.45 -31.22
N TRP A 545 11.75 12.07 -31.45
CA TRP A 545 12.84 12.24 -30.48
C TRP A 545 13.72 13.40 -30.92
N LEU A 546 13.73 14.46 -30.12
CA LEU A 546 14.34 15.75 -30.42
C LEU A 546 15.62 15.94 -29.60
N PHE A 547 16.72 16.09 -30.30
CA PHE A 547 18.01 16.46 -29.73
C PHE A 547 18.31 17.90 -30.14
N CYS A 548 18.11 18.87 -29.23
CA CYS A 548 18.12 20.31 -29.54
C CYS A 548 19.34 21.04 -28.98
N GLY A 549 20.12 21.71 -29.84
CA GLY A 549 21.23 22.59 -29.49
C GLY A 549 20.89 24.09 -29.58
N ASP A 550 21.84 24.93 -29.18
CA ASP A 550 21.65 26.38 -28.97
C ASP A 550 22.01 27.28 -30.16
N ASP A 551 22.42 26.70 -31.28
CA ASP A 551 23.07 27.47 -32.34
C ASP A 551 22.07 28.05 -33.35
N GLY A 552 21.50 29.22 -33.03
CA GLY A 552 20.96 30.18 -34.00
C GLY A 552 19.98 29.60 -35.04
N ALA A 553 20.25 29.82 -36.33
CA ALA A 553 19.38 29.45 -37.46
C ALA A 553 19.17 27.92 -37.62
N ALA A 554 20.01 27.09 -37.00
CA ALA A 554 19.91 25.64 -37.02
C ALA A 554 19.07 25.07 -35.86
N GLY A 555 18.70 25.90 -34.87
CA GLY A 555 17.85 25.55 -33.74
C GLY A 555 16.37 25.37 -34.11
N LEU A 556 15.57 24.96 -33.14
CA LEU A 556 14.12 24.79 -33.29
C LEU A 556 13.43 26.15 -33.40
N SER A 557 12.70 26.39 -34.49
CA SER A 557 11.92 27.62 -34.66
C SER A 557 10.55 27.55 -33.97
N ASP A 558 9.94 28.70 -33.66
CA ASP A 558 8.59 28.77 -33.06
C ASP A 558 7.52 28.04 -33.90
N ALA A 559 7.63 28.10 -35.22
CA ALA A 559 6.71 27.41 -36.13
C ALA A 559 6.86 25.89 -36.02
N GLU A 560 8.09 25.38 -35.91
CA GLU A 560 8.35 23.94 -35.72
C GLU A 560 7.94 23.48 -34.33
N ALA A 561 8.22 24.27 -33.28
CA ALA A 561 7.75 23.99 -31.93
C ALA A 561 6.23 23.90 -31.86
N LYS A 562 5.51 24.77 -32.59
CA LYS A 562 4.05 24.69 -32.72
C LYS A 562 3.61 23.43 -33.46
N LEU A 563 4.24 23.08 -34.58
CA LEU A 563 3.92 21.86 -35.34
C LEU A 563 4.11 20.58 -34.50
N LEU A 564 5.17 20.52 -33.69
CA LEU A 564 5.43 19.43 -32.77
C LEU A 564 4.38 19.36 -31.65
N ALA A 565 3.98 20.51 -31.10
CA ALA A 565 2.93 20.57 -30.10
C ALA A 565 1.58 20.13 -30.69
N ASP A 566 1.26 20.55 -31.91
CA ASP A 566 0.05 20.13 -32.63
C ASP A 566 0.08 18.62 -32.94
N HIS A 567 1.25 18.07 -33.27
CA HIS A 567 1.43 16.64 -33.46
C HIS A 567 1.19 15.87 -32.15
N ASN A 568 1.73 16.35 -31.04
CA ASN A 568 1.51 15.75 -29.73
C ASN A 568 0.05 15.85 -29.25
N ALA A 569 -0.60 16.98 -29.50
CA ALA A 569 -2.01 17.18 -29.21
C ALA A 569 -2.94 16.25 -30.02
N ARG A 570 -2.47 15.73 -31.17
CA ARG A 570 -3.17 14.70 -31.94
C ARG A 570 -2.84 13.26 -31.48
N GLY A 571 -2.12 13.11 -30.38
CA GLY A 571 -1.77 11.81 -29.80
C GLY A 571 -0.34 11.35 -30.08
N GLY A 572 0.47 12.12 -30.81
CA GLY A 572 1.89 11.81 -31.02
C GLY A 572 2.73 11.93 -29.74
N ALA A 573 3.75 11.12 -29.58
CA ALA A 573 4.61 11.13 -28.39
C ALA A 573 5.97 11.77 -28.69
N ALA A 574 6.63 12.35 -27.68
CA ALA A 574 7.92 13.00 -27.89
C ALA A 574 8.96 12.73 -26.80
N LEU A 575 10.22 12.63 -27.20
CA LEU A 575 11.39 12.68 -26.30
C LEU A 575 12.14 13.98 -26.58
N VAL A 576 12.56 14.69 -25.54
CA VAL A 576 13.27 15.97 -25.66
C VAL A 576 14.56 15.93 -24.85
N VAL A 577 15.68 16.15 -25.53
CA VAL A 577 17.02 16.11 -24.95
C VAL A 577 17.81 17.35 -25.40
N PRO A 578 18.35 18.18 -24.49
CA PRO A 578 19.19 19.31 -24.87
C PRO A 578 20.61 18.84 -25.22
N LEU A 579 21.19 19.34 -26.31
CA LEU A 579 22.62 19.16 -26.59
C LEU A 579 23.45 19.99 -25.61
N PRO A 580 24.66 19.52 -25.25
CA PRO A 580 25.56 20.27 -24.38
C PRO A 580 26.07 21.53 -25.12
N SER A 581 25.67 22.71 -24.68
CA SER A 581 26.17 23.99 -25.19
C SER A 581 27.29 24.54 -24.29
N ALA A 582 28.33 25.11 -24.91
CA ALA A 582 29.46 25.74 -24.23
C ALA A 582 29.08 27.16 -23.77
N GLY A 583 28.13 27.27 -22.85
CA GLY A 583 27.66 28.58 -22.37
C GLY A 583 26.33 28.46 -21.65
N ALA A 584 26.40 28.39 -20.33
CA ALA A 584 25.24 28.33 -19.46
C ALA A 584 24.34 29.57 -19.60
N ALA A 585 23.04 29.32 -19.77
CA ALA A 585 21.87 30.13 -19.42
C ALA A 585 20.87 30.17 -20.60
N ASP A 586 19.75 29.47 -20.44
CA ASP A 586 18.63 29.38 -21.38
C ASP A 586 18.95 28.78 -22.74
N SER A 587 18.86 27.45 -22.82
CA SER A 587 18.78 26.79 -24.11
C SER A 587 17.47 27.15 -24.80
N ARG A 588 17.44 28.28 -25.52
CA ARG A 588 16.21 28.87 -26.07
C ARG A 588 15.47 27.88 -26.95
N GLY A 589 16.17 27.16 -27.81
CA GLY A 589 15.58 26.22 -28.77
C GLY A 589 14.81 25.08 -28.10
N VAL A 590 15.39 24.41 -27.10
CA VAL A 590 14.72 23.32 -26.38
C VAL A 590 13.58 23.83 -25.50
N ASN A 591 13.75 25.02 -24.92
CA ASN A 591 12.76 25.64 -24.04
C ASN A 591 11.52 26.18 -24.79
N LEU A 592 11.62 26.50 -26.10
CA LEU A 592 10.45 26.88 -26.91
C LEU A 592 9.38 25.78 -27.02
N PHE A 593 9.81 24.52 -26.99
CA PHE A 593 8.90 23.37 -26.96
C PHE A 593 8.59 22.94 -25.53
N ALA A 594 9.62 22.77 -24.68
CA ALA A 594 9.44 22.26 -23.31
C ALA A 594 8.54 23.15 -22.44
N SER A 595 8.65 24.48 -22.57
CA SER A 595 7.85 25.43 -21.75
C SER A 595 6.35 25.31 -21.99
N ARG A 596 5.92 24.81 -23.17
CA ARG A 596 4.50 24.56 -23.48
C ARG A 596 3.89 23.43 -22.64
N TYR A 597 4.73 22.60 -22.04
CA TYR A 597 4.38 21.53 -21.12
C TYR A 597 4.76 21.87 -19.67
N GLY A 598 5.12 23.14 -19.41
CA GLY A 598 5.56 23.60 -18.09
C GLY A 598 6.90 23.02 -17.64
N VAL A 599 7.81 22.76 -18.59
CA VAL A 599 9.17 22.30 -18.31
C VAL A 599 10.18 23.30 -18.86
N THR A 600 11.24 23.57 -18.11
CA THR A 600 12.37 24.37 -18.61
C THR A 600 13.69 23.70 -18.27
N PHE A 601 14.58 23.60 -19.24
CA PHE A 601 15.97 23.21 -19.04
C PHE A 601 16.78 24.45 -18.68
N SER A 602 17.47 24.41 -17.54
CA SER A 602 18.30 25.51 -17.05
C SER A 602 19.56 24.98 -16.36
N GLY A 603 20.65 25.74 -16.40
CA GLY A 603 21.91 25.37 -15.74
C GLY A 603 22.55 24.09 -16.27
N VAL A 604 23.71 23.76 -15.69
CA VAL A 604 24.47 22.55 -16.00
C VAL A 604 24.83 21.85 -14.70
N ALA A 605 24.57 20.56 -14.65
CA ALA A 605 24.81 19.67 -13.55
C ALA A 605 25.78 18.56 -13.99
N ASP A 606 26.88 18.41 -13.26
CA ASP A 606 27.66 17.18 -13.35
C ASP A 606 27.00 16.10 -12.48
N THR A 607 26.67 14.98 -13.12
CA THR A 607 26.07 13.80 -12.49
C THR A 607 27.07 12.67 -12.29
N GLY A 608 28.36 12.89 -12.60
CA GLY A 608 29.40 11.87 -12.60
C GLY A 608 29.29 10.90 -13.77
N GLY A 609 30.22 9.95 -13.91
CA GLY A 609 30.20 9.00 -15.03
C GLY A 609 29.09 7.94 -14.97
N GLU A 610 28.61 7.63 -13.77
CA GLU A 610 27.56 6.65 -13.50
C GLU A 610 26.54 7.25 -12.54
N VAL A 611 25.26 7.20 -12.91
CA VAL A 611 24.16 7.59 -12.03
C VAL A 611 23.43 6.32 -11.57
N ARG A 612 23.51 6.03 -10.26
CA ARG A 612 22.83 4.88 -9.68
C ARG A 612 21.35 5.17 -9.53
N VAL A 613 20.52 4.29 -10.10
CA VAL A 613 19.06 4.38 -10.06
C VAL A 613 18.51 3.53 -8.91
N SER A 614 19.21 2.44 -8.55
CA SER A 614 18.79 1.56 -7.46
C SER A 614 19.99 0.89 -6.77
N THR A 615 19.91 0.74 -5.45
CA THR A 615 20.78 -0.17 -4.66
C THR A 615 20.14 -1.54 -4.43
N ALA A 616 18.85 -1.70 -4.76
CA ALA A 616 18.11 -2.95 -4.59
C ALA A 616 18.41 -3.90 -5.75
N SER A 617 19.46 -4.67 -5.54
CA SER A 617 19.99 -5.76 -6.36
C SER A 617 18.94 -6.58 -7.12
N SER A 618 19.33 -7.04 -8.31
CA SER A 618 18.78 -8.12 -9.16
C SER A 618 17.88 -9.20 -8.52
N VAL A 619 17.91 -9.39 -7.21
CA VAL A 619 17.00 -10.24 -6.41
C VAL A 619 15.55 -9.76 -6.50
N PHE A 620 15.26 -8.46 -6.35
CA PHE A 620 13.88 -7.95 -6.42
C PHE A 620 13.32 -8.03 -7.86
N ASN A 621 14.14 -7.70 -8.87
CA ASN A 621 13.76 -7.85 -10.27
C ASN A 621 13.52 -9.33 -10.65
N ARG A 622 14.36 -10.26 -10.17
CA ARG A 622 14.16 -11.70 -10.37
C ARG A 622 12.91 -12.21 -9.64
N ALA A 623 12.68 -11.77 -8.41
CA ALA A 623 11.48 -12.12 -7.66
C ALA A 623 10.21 -11.60 -8.34
N SER A 624 10.20 -10.33 -8.77
CA SER A 624 9.09 -9.71 -9.51
C SER A 624 8.84 -10.41 -10.85
N ALA A 625 9.88 -10.71 -11.63
CA ALA A 625 9.77 -11.44 -12.90
C ALA A 625 9.28 -12.88 -12.72
N TRP A 626 9.77 -13.59 -11.68
CA TRP A 626 9.30 -14.93 -11.33
C TRP A 626 7.83 -14.91 -10.92
N LEU A 627 7.42 -13.99 -10.04
CA LEU A 627 6.03 -13.82 -9.63
C LEU A 627 5.12 -13.40 -10.79
N GLY A 628 5.58 -12.51 -11.67
CA GLY A 628 4.86 -12.15 -12.90
C GLY A 628 4.67 -13.33 -13.85
N SER A 629 5.65 -14.23 -13.92
CA SER A 629 5.55 -15.48 -14.70
C SER A 629 4.55 -16.47 -14.08
N VAL A 630 4.54 -16.57 -12.75
CA VAL A 630 3.54 -17.36 -11.99
C VAL A 630 2.13 -16.78 -12.18
N LEU A 631 1.97 -15.46 -12.17
CA LEU A 631 0.68 -14.79 -12.44
C LEU A 631 0.19 -15.02 -13.87
N LYS A 632 1.09 -15.02 -14.86
CA LYS A 632 0.72 -15.40 -16.24
C LYS A 632 0.24 -16.85 -16.33
N LEU A 633 0.80 -17.75 -15.53
CA LEU A 633 0.32 -19.13 -15.41
C LEU A 633 -1.05 -19.21 -14.73
N VAL A 634 -1.27 -18.47 -13.64
CA VAL A 634 -2.54 -18.44 -12.91
C VAL A 634 -3.66 -17.76 -13.69
N ARG A 635 -3.36 -16.76 -14.53
CA ARG A 635 -4.35 -16.11 -15.42
C ARG A 635 -4.72 -17.01 -16.61
N LYS A 636 -3.85 -17.96 -16.96
CA LYS A 636 -4.02 -18.87 -18.09
C LYS A 636 -4.68 -20.20 -17.68
N ALA A 637 -4.62 -20.54 -16.40
CA ALA A 637 -5.42 -21.58 -15.74
C ALA A 637 -6.78 -21.01 -15.33
#